data_AF-A0A6I8P7G4-F1
#
_entry.id   AF-A0A6I8P7G4-F1
#
_cell.length_a   1.000
_cell.length_b   1.000
_cell.length_c   1.000
_cell.angle_alpha   90.00
_cell.angle_beta   90.00
_cell.angle_gamma   90.00
#
_symmetry.space_group_name_H-M   'P 1'
#
loop_
_entity.id
_entity.type
_entity.pdbx_description
1 polymer ?
#
loop_
_entity_poly.entity_id
_entity_poly.type
_entity_poly.pdbx_seq_one_letter_code
_entity_poly.pdbx_strand_id
1 'polypeptide(L)'
;MLAGSGQKLLSHVTAKRGSGYGFLETASSIFEVKNSTGTTCILANFSADFSVNYSTKNGSKSEASFKLPSSAEVLNSSSCGQENGSNAVLVIGFEEGHSLTLNFTKNEEEYRVQQMSLALNLSDTNIFHDAQSNGTRQEESGTDIEAGLHRKYRCVSQNQVKMGNATVTFSDVTLQAYLSNNSFSKEETRCRQDRPSPTTKPTTSPAPTPPPRPETPSVHTYNITDANGTTCLLVSMGLQPNVTYEKKDSKMAVDVFNINPNKTLVKGNCTSPAVTLELQSENTTSLTFQFGMNETTTKFFLEGIHLRTALPPDAKEMWFDAANTSLKALQATVGNSYRCNTEESVRVTKDCSVNIFTVQAQAFRVEGGKFGPVEECQLDENNMLIPIAVGAALAGLVLIVLIAYLIGRKRSHAGYQTI
;
A
#
# COMPACT_ATOMS: atom_id res chain seq x y z
N MET A 1 -35.05 17.53 66.13
CA MET A 1 -33.98 16.56 66.45
C MET A 1 -33.69 15.79 65.17
N LEU A 2 -32.61 16.11 64.46
CA LEU A 2 -31.27 15.50 64.60
C LEU A 2 -31.31 14.02 64.17
N ALA A 3 -30.47 13.48 63.29
CA ALA A 3 -29.30 13.92 62.53
C ALA A 3 -29.07 12.85 61.43
N GLY A 4 -28.50 13.17 60.27
CA GLY A 4 -27.06 12.99 59.99
C GLY A 4 -26.81 11.67 59.25
N SER A 5 -26.53 11.69 57.94
CA SER A 5 -25.24 11.99 57.27
C SER A 5 -24.46 10.71 56.95
N GLY A 6 -24.08 10.56 55.68
CA GLY A 6 -23.32 9.43 55.15
C GLY A 6 -22.96 9.60 53.68
N GLN A 7 -22.24 10.68 53.37
CA GLN A 7 -21.57 10.95 52.08
C GLN A 7 -20.66 9.80 51.64
N LYS A 8 -20.62 9.53 50.33
CA LYS A 8 -19.43 9.05 49.61
C LYS A 8 -19.43 9.68 48.22
N LEU A 9 -19.04 10.94 48.14
CA LEU A 9 -17.72 11.42 47.72
C LEU A 9 -17.40 11.12 46.25
N LEU A 10 -17.39 12.19 45.48
CA LEU A 10 -16.92 12.28 44.11
C LEU A 10 -15.49 11.76 43.95
N SER A 11 -15.23 11.13 42.82
CA SER A 11 -13.98 11.32 42.10
C SER A 11 -14.28 11.63 40.64
N HIS A 12 -14.47 12.93 40.38
CA HIS A 12 -14.21 13.53 39.07
C HIS A 12 -12.76 13.19 38.69
N VAL A 13 -12.55 12.44 37.61
CA VAL A 13 -11.25 12.44 36.93
C VAL A 13 -11.38 13.38 35.74
N THR A 14 -10.91 14.60 35.97
CA THR A 14 -10.73 15.65 34.98
C THR A 14 -9.61 15.25 34.04
N ALA A 15 -9.91 14.94 32.78
CA ALA A 15 -8.90 14.86 31.73
C ALA A 15 -8.44 16.29 31.40
N LYS A 16 -7.24 16.64 31.88
CA LYS A 16 -6.66 17.97 31.79
C LYS A 16 -6.20 18.24 30.36
N ARG A 17 -6.78 19.28 29.75
CA ARG A 17 -6.38 19.84 28.44
C ARG A 17 -4.97 20.44 28.56
N GLY A 18 -3.98 19.79 27.97
CA GLY A 18 -2.67 20.38 27.69
C GLY A 18 -2.69 20.93 26.27
N SER A 19 -2.74 22.25 26.12
CA SER A 19 -2.53 22.94 24.84
C SER A 19 -1.02 23.04 24.61
N GLY A 20 -0.55 22.55 23.47
CA GLY A 20 0.87 22.63 23.11
C GLY A 20 1.12 22.15 21.67
N TYR A 21 1.25 23.12 20.77
CA TYR A 21 1.97 23.11 19.49
C TYR A 21 1.88 21.89 18.57
N GLY A 22 1.31 22.14 17.38
CA GLY A 22 1.20 21.20 16.27
C GLY A 22 2.55 20.63 15.86
N PHE A 23 2.66 19.32 16.01
CA PHE A 23 3.57 18.46 15.28
C PHE A 23 2.68 17.59 14.38
N LEU A 24 3.00 17.51 13.09
CA LEU A 24 2.38 16.53 12.20
C LEU A 24 2.88 15.14 12.64
N GLU A 25 2.20 14.52 13.59
CA GLU A 25 2.43 13.13 13.97
C GLU A 25 1.91 12.23 12.85
N THR A 26 2.81 11.46 12.24
CA THR A 26 2.43 10.20 11.60
C THR A 26 1.87 9.29 12.69
N ALA A 27 0.54 9.18 12.76
CA ALA A 27 -0.15 8.41 13.79
C ALA A 27 0.17 6.91 13.65
N SER A 28 1.01 6.41 14.55
CA SER A 28 1.22 4.99 14.80
C SER A 28 0.42 4.64 16.05
N SER A 29 -0.60 3.80 15.92
CA SER A 29 -1.50 3.46 17.03
C SER A 29 -1.08 2.15 17.68
N ILE A 30 -0.93 2.15 19.01
CA ILE A 30 -0.59 0.95 19.79
C ILE A 30 -1.88 0.29 20.28
N PHE A 31 -2.04 -0.99 19.96
CA PHE A 31 -3.17 -1.83 20.32
C PHE A 31 -2.71 -2.95 21.26
N GLU A 32 -3.31 -3.05 22.43
CA GLU A 32 -2.94 -3.99 23.48
C GLU A 32 -4.16 -4.82 23.90
N VAL A 33 -4.07 -6.15 23.81
CA VAL A 33 -5.09 -7.09 24.29
C VAL A 33 -4.57 -7.79 25.53
N LYS A 34 -5.33 -7.72 26.62
CA LYS A 34 -5.02 -8.35 27.91
C LYS A 34 -6.01 -9.45 28.23
N ASN A 35 -5.53 -10.49 28.89
CA ASN A 35 -6.38 -11.51 29.48
C ASN A 35 -6.99 -11.01 30.80
N SER A 36 -7.83 -11.84 31.44
CA SER A 36 -8.45 -11.54 32.73
C SER A 36 -7.46 -11.34 33.88
N THR A 37 -6.21 -11.81 33.75
CA THR A 37 -5.15 -11.62 34.75
C THR A 37 -4.32 -10.36 34.52
N GLY A 38 -4.63 -9.57 33.48
CA GLY A 38 -3.90 -8.35 33.11
C GLY A 38 -2.61 -8.62 32.33
N THR A 39 -2.38 -9.86 31.91
CA THR A 39 -1.24 -10.23 31.06
C THR A 39 -1.57 -9.93 29.61
N THR A 40 -0.64 -9.26 28.92
CA THR A 40 -0.79 -8.93 27.51
C THR A 40 -0.56 -10.17 26.68
N CYS A 41 -1.46 -10.44 25.75
CA CYS A 41 -1.38 -11.59 24.84
C CYS A 41 -1.24 -11.16 23.39
N ILE A 42 -1.71 -9.97 23.02
CA ILE A 42 -1.48 -9.36 21.70
C ILE A 42 -1.00 -7.94 21.94
N LEU A 43 0.09 -7.58 21.27
CA LEU A 43 0.57 -6.21 21.20
C LEU A 43 0.84 -5.88 19.74
N ALA A 44 0.20 -4.85 19.24
CA ALA A 44 0.33 -4.41 17.85
C ALA A 44 0.60 -2.91 17.81
N ASN A 45 1.41 -2.50 16.86
CA ASN A 45 1.63 -1.10 16.55
C ASN A 45 1.79 -0.99 15.04
N PHE A 46 0.93 -0.24 14.38
CA PHE A 46 0.99 -0.05 12.93
C PHE A 46 0.19 1.18 12.50
N SER A 47 0.47 1.65 11.30
CA SER A 47 -0.40 2.55 10.55
C SER A 47 -1.08 1.76 9.43
N ALA A 48 -2.29 2.18 9.05
CA ALA A 48 -3.00 1.58 7.93
C ALA A 48 -3.75 2.64 7.12
N ASP A 49 -3.72 2.51 5.80
CA ASP A 49 -4.53 3.26 4.84
C ASP A 49 -5.56 2.32 4.21
N PHE A 50 -6.79 2.79 4.04
CA PHE A 50 -7.92 2.04 3.49
C PHE A 50 -8.34 2.68 2.16
N SER A 51 -8.49 1.87 1.12
CA SER A 51 -9.16 2.23 -0.14
C SER A 51 -10.35 1.29 -0.34
N VAL A 52 -11.54 1.85 -0.58
CA VAL A 52 -12.81 1.10 -0.61
C VAL A 52 -13.65 1.53 -1.80
N ASN A 53 -14.01 0.57 -2.64
CA ASN A 53 -14.94 0.76 -3.73
C ASN A 53 -16.39 0.51 -3.29
N TYR A 54 -17.28 1.47 -3.57
CA TYR A 54 -18.70 1.38 -3.19
C TYR A 54 -19.62 1.97 -4.27
N SER A 55 -20.88 1.54 -4.27
CA SER A 55 -21.89 2.05 -5.20
C SER A 55 -22.63 3.22 -4.58
N THR A 56 -22.90 4.25 -5.38
CA THR A 56 -23.72 5.40 -4.97
C THR A 56 -25.19 5.18 -5.31
N LYS A 57 -26.09 5.98 -4.70
CA LYS A 57 -27.54 5.96 -4.96
C LYS A 57 -27.89 6.19 -6.43
N ASN A 58 -27.02 6.86 -7.19
CA ASN A 58 -27.19 7.08 -8.63
C ASN A 58 -26.73 5.88 -9.49
N GLY A 59 -26.29 4.79 -8.85
CA GLY A 59 -25.81 3.57 -9.53
C GLY A 59 -24.38 3.66 -10.06
N SER A 60 -23.66 4.77 -9.83
CA SER A 60 -22.24 4.90 -10.17
C SER A 60 -21.35 4.22 -9.12
N LYS A 61 -20.16 3.77 -9.54
CA LYS A 61 -19.12 3.31 -8.62
C LYS A 61 -18.26 4.49 -8.17
N SER A 62 -17.94 4.54 -6.89
CA SER A 62 -17.07 5.53 -6.25
C SER A 62 -16.00 4.83 -5.42
N GLU A 63 -14.92 5.54 -5.15
CA GLU A 63 -13.81 5.08 -4.30
C GLU A 63 -13.65 6.05 -3.13
N ALA A 64 -13.61 5.51 -1.92
CA ALA A 64 -13.28 6.24 -0.70
C ALA A 64 -11.86 5.85 -0.25
N SER A 65 -11.07 6.82 0.18
CA SER A 65 -9.75 6.60 0.78
C SER A 65 -9.64 7.32 2.12
N PHE A 66 -9.25 6.60 3.17
CA PHE A 66 -9.13 7.14 4.52
C PHE A 66 -8.04 6.38 5.30
N LYS A 67 -7.58 6.94 6.42
CA LYS A 67 -6.51 6.37 7.24
C LYS A 67 -7.06 5.80 8.53
N LEU A 68 -6.34 4.85 9.14
CA LEU A 68 -6.61 4.43 10.51
C LEU A 68 -6.35 5.62 11.45
N PRO A 69 -7.39 6.13 12.13
CA PRO A 69 -7.25 7.34 12.92
C PRO A 69 -6.53 7.04 14.24
N SER A 70 -5.95 8.08 14.84
CA SER A 70 -5.35 7.99 16.18
C SER A 70 -6.39 7.73 17.29
N SER A 71 -7.68 7.89 16.99
CA SER A 71 -8.81 7.55 17.87
C SER A 71 -9.22 6.08 17.80
N ALA A 72 -8.53 5.25 17.00
CA ALA A 72 -8.80 3.83 16.93
C ALA A 72 -8.51 3.13 18.27
N GLU A 73 -9.40 2.25 18.70
CA GLU A 73 -9.32 1.59 20.00
C GLU A 73 -9.55 0.08 19.89
N VAL A 74 -8.98 -0.68 20.82
CA VAL A 74 -9.22 -2.13 20.93
C VAL A 74 -10.63 -2.35 21.48
N LEU A 75 -11.47 -3.08 20.73
CA LEU A 75 -12.82 -3.43 21.14
C LEU A 75 -12.84 -4.63 22.08
N ASN A 76 -13.89 -4.70 22.91
CA ASN A 76 -14.13 -5.79 23.87
C ASN A 76 -14.31 -7.18 23.21
N SER A 77 -14.54 -7.23 21.90
CA SER A 77 -14.56 -8.46 21.10
C SER A 77 -13.16 -9.05 20.85
N SER A 78 -12.10 -8.32 21.20
CA SER A 78 -10.73 -8.84 21.22
C SER A 78 -10.54 -9.87 22.32
N SER A 79 -9.73 -10.90 22.07
CA SER A 79 -9.52 -12.00 23.01
C SER A 79 -8.12 -12.59 22.86
N CYS A 80 -7.57 -13.07 23.97
CA CYS A 80 -6.32 -13.81 23.98
C CYS A 80 -6.43 -15.26 23.47
N GLY A 81 -7.66 -15.70 23.18
CA GLY A 81 -7.93 -17.11 22.92
C GLY A 81 -7.82 -17.97 24.18
N GLN A 82 -8.01 -19.27 24.02
CA GLN A 82 -7.87 -20.29 25.07
C GLN A 82 -6.85 -21.33 24.61
N GLU A 83 -6.12 -21.93 25.55
CA GLU A 83 -5.10 -22.94 25.22
C GLU A 83 -5.64 -24.14 24.43
N ASN A 84 -6.94 -24.46 24.56
CA ASN A 84 -7.58 -25.63 23.96
C ASN A 84 -8.78 -25.31 23.05
N GLY A 85 -8.76 -24.23 22.27
CA GLY A 85 -9.65 -24.18 21.10
C GLY A 85 -10.05 -22.83 20.52
N SER A 86 -9.87 -21.71 21.22
CA SER A 86 -10.15 -20.39 20.62
C SER A 86 -8.85 -19.67 20.27
N ASN A 87 -8.78 -19.25 19.02
CA ASN A 87 -7.72 -18.43 18.47
C ASN A 87 -7.69 -17.05 19.14
N ALA A 88 -6.52 -16.43 19.19
CA ALA A 88 -6.41 -15.06 19.65
C ALA A 88 -6.98 -14.13 18.57
N VAL A 89 -7.66 -13.07 18.97
CA VAL A 89 -8.34 -12.14 18.05
C VAL A 89 -8.07 -10.72 18.52
N LEU A 90 -7.63 -9.88 17.60
CA LEU A 90 -7.56 -8.43 17.80
C LEU A 90 -8.67 -7.78 16.98
N VAL A 91 -9.55 -7.02 17.62
CA VAL A 91 -10.58 -6.21 16.97
C VAL A 91 -10.33 -4.75 17.31
N ILE A 92 -10.07 -3.95 16.29
CA ILE A 92 -9.84 -2.51 16.41
C ILE A 92 -11.06 -1.80 15.85
N GLY A 93 -11.72 -0.98 16.66
CA GLY A 93 -12.83 -0.14 16.26
C GLY A 93 -12.36 1.28 16.02
N PHE A 94 -12.95 1.96 15.04
CA PHE A 94 -12.63 3.36 14.75
C PHE A 94 -13.82 4.08 14.15
N GLU A 95 -13.92 5.37 14.48
CA GLU A 95 -14.92 6.30 13.95
C GLU A 95 -16.36 5.75 14.00
N GLU A 96 -17.18 6.08 13.00
CA GLU A 96 -18.62 5.82 12.91
C GLU A 96 -18.99 4.33 12.73
N GLY A 97 -18.41 3.43 13.53
CA GLY A 97 -18.74 2.01 13.57
C GLY A 97 -17.95 1.14 12.61
N HIS A 98 -16.77 1.58 12.16
CA HIS A 98 -15.85 0.77 11.37
C HIS A 98 -15.00 -0.11 12.30
N SER A 99 -14.57 -1.27 11.82
CA SER A 99 -13.64 -2.11 12.56
C SER A 99 -12.72 -2.96 11.69
N LEU A 100 -11.52 -3.20 12.19
CA LEU A 100 -10.52 -4.08 11.61
C LEU A 100 -10.25 -5.24 12.58
N THR A 101 -10.42 -6.47 12.11
CA THR A 101 -10.21 -7.70 12.87
C THR A 101 -9.04 -8.49 12.32
N LEU A 102 -8.11 -8.90 13.19
CA LEU A 102 -7.03 -9.85 12.90
C LEU A 102 -7.26 -11.12 13.70
N ASN A 103 -7.40 -12.25 13.01
CA ASN A 103 -7.58 -13.56 13.61
C ASN A 103 -6.26 -14.35 13.54
N PHE A 104 -5.75 -14.74 14.71
CA PHE A 104 -4.44 -15.36 14.86
C PHE A 104 -4.56 -16.86 15.03
N THR A 105 -3.75 -17.62 14.31
CA THR A 105 -3.47 -19.02 14.63
C THR A 105 -2.04 -19.19 15.05
N LYS A 106 -1.78 -20.28 15.79
CA LYS A 106 -0.43 -20.72 16.12
C LYS A 106 -0.29 -22.23 15.96
N ASN A 107 0.93 -22.65 15.73
CA ASN A 107 1.39 -24.03 15.94
C ASN A 107 2.53 -24.01 16.98
N GLU A 108 3.34 -25.07 17.04
CA GLU A 108 4.46 -25.16 17.99
C GLU A 108 5.62 -24.21 17.67
N GLU A 109 5.75 -23.76 16.42
CA GLU A 109 6.92 -23.00 15.94
C GLU A 109 6.61 -21.52 15.71
N GLU A 110 5.41 -21.20 15.22
CA GLU A 110 5.03 -19.89 14.72
C GLU A 110 3.56 -19.52 15.00
N TYR A 111 3.28 -18.23 14.90
CA TYR A 111 1.94 -17.69 14.79
C TYR A 111 1.77 -16.94 13.46
N ARG A 112 0.53 -16.89 12.97
CA ARG A 112 0.15 -16.17 11.76
C ARG A 112 -1.19 -15.49 11.91
N VAL A 113 -1.39 -14.38 11.20
CA VAL A 113 -2.72 -13.80 11.01
C VAL A 113 -3.40 -14.58 9.87
N GLN A 114 -4.21 -15.58 10.24
CA GLN A 114 -4.86 -16.47 9.28
C GLN A 114 -5.87 -15.73 8.42
N GLN A 115 -6.63 -14.83 9.05
CA GLN A 115 -7.70 -14.09 8.40
C GLN A 115 -7.77 -12.69 8.97
N MET A 116 -7.92 -11.73 8.07
CA MET A 116 -8.19 -10.34 8.36
C MET A 116 -9.58 -9.99 7.85
N SER A 117 -10.37 -9.29 8.66
CA SER A 117 -11.71 -8.84 8.32
C SER A 117 -11.85 -7.34 8.53
N LEU A 118 -12.38 -6.63 7.54
CA LEU A 118 -12.70 -5.21 7.62
C LEU A 118 -14.21 -5.04 7.55
N ALA A 119 -14.79 -4.45 8.60
CA ALA A 119 -16.20 -4.09 8.65
C ALA A 119 -16.34 -2.57 8.55
N LEU A 120 -17.10 -2.10 7.56
CA LEU A 120 -17.28 -0.68 7.25
C LEU A 120 -18.74 -0.28 7.34
N ASN A 121 -19.05 0.76 8.10
CA ASN A 121 -20.39 1.34 8.12
C ASN A 121 -20.59 2.27 6.91
N LEU A 122 -21.30 1.79 5.89
CA LEU A 122 -21.57 2.58 4.68
C LEU A 122 -22.59 3.71 4.91
N SER A 123 -23.16 3.79 6.11
CA SER A 123 -24.01 4.92 6.52
C SER A 123 -23.18 6.13 6.97
N ASP A 124 -21.87 5.97 7.13
CA ASP A 124 -20.95 7.08 7.43
C ASP A 124 -20.83 8.00 6.22
N THR A 125 -21.53 9.13 6.27
CA THR A 125 -21.56 10.12 5.20
C THR A 125 -20.28 10.94 5.10
N ASN A 126 -19.36 10.85 6.06
CA ASN A 126 -18.07 11.54 5.98
C ASN A 126 -17.08 10.80 5.07
N ILE A 127 -17.19 9.47 5.00
CA ILE A 127 -16.33 8.61 4.16
C ILE A 127 -17.07 8.17 2.90
N PHE A 128 -18.34 7.77 3.02
CA PHE A 128 -19.13 7.16 1.95
C PHE A 128 -20.26 8.07 1.48
N HIS A 129 -19.90 9.14 0.76
CA HIS A 129 -20.88 10.08 0.19
C HIS A 129 -21.82 9.38 -0.79
N ASP A 130 -23.12 9.59 -0.59
CA ASP A 130 -24.21 9.03 -1.41
C ASP A 130 -24.21 7.51 -1.55
N ALA A 131 -23.72 6.76 -0.56
CA ALA A 131 -23.75 5.29 -0.60
C ALA A 131 -25.15 4.72 -0.86
N GLN A 132 -25.24 3.76 -1.79
CA GLN A 132 -26.49 3.08 -2.17
C GLN A 132 -27.02 2.17 -1.06
N SER A 133 -26.11 1.42 -0.43
CA SER A 133 -26.40 0.50 0.66
C SER A 133 -26.20 1.20 2.00
N ASN A 134 -27.17 1.05 2.91
CA ASN A 134 -27.02 1.42 4.31
C ASN A 134 -26.59 0.21 5.15
N GLY A 135 -25.81 0.46 6.21
CA GLY A 135 -25.35 -0.58 7.15
C GLY A 135 -23.90 -1.04 6.95
N THR A 136 -23.53 -2.08 7.70
CA THR A 136 -22.16 -2.58 7.77
C THR A 136 -21.85 -3.55 6.63
N ARG A 137 -20.80 -3.28 5.86
CA ARG A 137 -20.22 -4.21 4.89
C ARG A 137 -18.99 -4.87 5.50
N GLN A 138 -18.89 -6.19 5.38
CA GLN A 138 -17.75 -6.96 5.85
C GLN A 138 -16.99 -7.55 4.67
N GLU A 139 -15.67 -7.38 4.66
CA GLU A 139 -14.74 -7.92 3.67
C GLU A 139 -13.68 -8.74 4.39
N GLU A 140 -13.25 -9.88 3.83
CA GLU A 140 -12.31 -10.80 4.48
C GLU A 140 -11.21 -11.26 3.52
N SER A 141 -10.00 -11.47 4.03
CA SER A 141 -8.89 -12.00 3.25
C SER A 141 -7.84 -12.67 4.15
N GLY A 142 -7.03 -13.55 3.56
CA GLY A 142 -5.83 -14.08 4.21
C GLY A 142 -4.69 -13.05 4.23
N THR A 143 -3.68 -13.27 5.06
CA THR A 143 -2.50 -12.40 5.13
C THR A 143 -1.20 -13.19 5.06
N ASP A 144 -0.10 -12.51 4.73
CA ASP A 144 1.28 -13.03 4.77
C ASP A 144 2.01 -12.69 6.08
N ILE A 145 1.27 -12.24 7.11
CA ILE A 145 1.82 -11.86 8.40
C ILE A 145 2.01 -13.12 9.25
N GLU A 146 3.26 -13.56 9.37
CA GLU A 146 3.68 -14.71 10.18
C GLU A 146 5.01 -14.44 10.90
N ALA A 147 5.16 -14.97 12.12
CA ALA A 147 6.40 -14.90 12.89
C ALA A 147 6.51 -16.05 13.90
N GLY A 148 7.74 -16.33 14.37
CA GLY A 148 7.97 -17.38 15.37
C GLY A 148 7.27 -17.07 16.70
N LEU A 149 6.86 -18.10 17.44
CA LEU A 149 5.98 -18.00 18.63
C LEU A 149 6.51 -17.11 19.78
N HIS A 150 7.79 -16.72 19.74
CA HIS A 150 8.45 -15.86 20.73
C HIS A 150 9.14 -14.63 20.12
N ARG A 151 8.83 -14.30 18.88
CA ARG A 151 9.44 -13.19 18.14
C ARG A 151 8.36 -12.17 17.80
N LYS A 152 8.73 -10.90 17.72
CA LYS A 152 7.84 -9.89 17.14
C LYS A 152 7.94 -9.95 15.62
N TYR A 153 6.82 -9.86 14.93
CA TYR A 153 6.79 -9.52 13.51
C TYR A 153 7.12 -8.04 13.35
N ARG A 154 8.01 -7.70 12.42
CA ARG A 154 8.34 -6.31 12.08
C ARG A 154 8.35 -6.11 10.56
N CYS A 155 7.61 -5.10 10.09
CA CYS A 155 7.57 -4.69 8.69
C CYS A 155 7.44 -3.17 8.59
N VAL A 156 8.53 -2.51 8.22
CA VAL A 156 8.60 -1.05 7.98
C VAL A 156 7.98 -0.72 6.62
N SER A 157 8.31 -1.52 5.61
CA SER A 157 7.83 -1.39 4.24
C SER A 157 6.31 -1.53 4.16
N GLN A 158 5.70 -0.83 3.21
CA GLN A 158 4.27 -0.93 2.97
C GLN A 158 3.88 -2.34 2.51
N ASN A 159 2.80 -2.88 3.07
CA ASN A 159 2.24 -4.17 2.71
C ASN A 159 0.73 -4.05 2.45
N GLN A 160 0.25 -4.56 1.32
CA GLN A 160 -1.15 -4.42 0.90
C GLN A 160 -1.92 -5.73 1.02
N VAL A 161 -3.04 -5.70 1.73
CA VAL A 161 -4.00 -6.80 1.83
C VAL A 161 -5.26 -6.42 1.06
N LYS A 162 -5.53 -7.15 -0.03
CA LYS A 162 -6.73 -6.97 -0.87
C LYS A 162 -7.86 -7.88 -0.36
N MET A 163 -9.05 -7.32 -0.17
CA MET A 163 -10.22 -7.98 0.40
C MET A 163 -11.50 -7.51 -0.31
N GLY A 164 -11.96 -8.30 -1.30
CA GLY A 164 -13.14 -7.98 -2.08
C GLY A 164 -13.08 -6.59 -2.73
N ASN A 165 -13.93 -5.67 -2.27
CA ASN A 165 -13.97 -4.28 -2.76
C ASN A 165 -13.10 -3.29 -1.96
N ALA A 166 -12.36 -3.76 -0.96
CA ALA A 166 -11.48 -2.95 -0.13
C ALA A 166 -10.01 -3.41 -0.24
N THR A 167 -9.10 -2.45 -0.07
CA THR A 167 -7.66 -2.68 0.06
C THR A 167 -7.18 -1.99 1.32
N VAL A 168 -6.40 -2.71 2.14
CA VAL A 168 -5.76 -2.16 3.34
C VAL A 168 -4.26 -2.16 3.11
N THR A 169 -3.63 -1.00 3.26
CA THR A 169 -2.17 -0.83 3.14
C THR A 169 -1.62 -0.59 4.53
N PHE A 170 -0.89 -1.56 5.08
CA PHE A 170 -0.18 -1.41 6.33
C PHE A 170 1.19 -0.77 6.12
N SER A 171 1.64 0.01 7.09
CA SER A 171 3.02 0.49 7.20
C SER A 171 3.49 0.47 8.66
N ASP A 172 4.81 0.37 8.87
CA ASP A 172 5.45 0.39 10.19
C ASP A 172 4.85 -0.62 11.19
N VAL A 173 4.54 -1.82 10.71
CA VAL A 173 3.96 -2.90 11.50
C VAL A 173 4.97 -3.46 12.49
N THR A 174 4.64 -3.43 13.76
CA THR A 174 5.25 -4.23 14.82
C THR A 174 4.13 -4.98 15.53
N LEU A 175 4.11 -6.29 15.38
CA LEU A 175 3.02 -7.13 15.86
C LEU A 175 3.56 -8.35 16.59
N GLN A 176 3.00 -8.66 17.75
CA GLN A 176 3.26 -9.91 18.44
C GLN A 176 1.96 -10.46 19.01
N ALA A 177 1.75 -11.76 18.86
CA ALA A 177 0.68 -12.50 19.49
C ALA A 177 1.28 -13.56 20.43
N TYR A 178 0.45 -14.06 21.34
CA TYR A 178 0.81 -15.04 22.37
C TYR A 178 2.01 -14.61 23.24
N LEU A 179 2.03 -13.32 23.62
CA LEU A 179 3.10 -12.77 24.45
C LEU A 179 3.18 -13.50 25.80
N SER A 180 4.40 -13.81 26.22
CA SER A 180 4.70 -14.32 27.57
C SER A 180 5.12 -13.19 28.54
N ASN A 181 5.58 -12.07 27.99
CA ASN A 181 5.99 -10.87 28.70
C ASN A 181 5.16 -9.69 28.18
N ASN A 182 4.75 -8.75 29.04
CA ASN A 182 3.90 -7.59 28.69
C ASN A 182 4.56 -6.54 27.74
N SER A 183 5.52 -6.95 26.92
CA SER A 183 6.27 -6.10 26.01
C SER A 183 6.74 -6.91 24.80
N PHE A 184 6.98 -6.25 23.68
CA PHE A 184 7.55 -6.87 22.49
C PHE A 184 8.85 -7.65 22.79
N SER A 185 9.01 -8.77 22.10
CA SER A 185 10.25 -9.56 22.13
C SER A 185 11.44 -8.75 21.62
N LYS A 186 12.62 -9.08 22.14
CA LYS A 186 13.89 -8.56 21.63
C LYS A 186 14.21 -9.15 20.25
N GLU A 187 13.80 -10.39 20.02
CA GLU A 187 13.96 -11.07 18.74
C GLU A 187 12.83 -10.70 17.79
N GLU A 188 13.18 -10.51 16.51
CA GLU A 188 12.23 -10.12 15.48
C GLU A 188 12.25 -11.05 14.29
N THR A 189 11.09 -11.28 13.69
CA THR A 189 10.93 -11.82 12.34
C THR A 189 10.59 -10.66 11.42
N ARG A 190 11.49 -10.36 10.48
CA ARG A 190 11.25 -9.32 9.48
C ARG A 190 10.42 -9.84 8.32
N CYS A 191 9.47 -9.01 7.86
CA CYS A 191 8.77 -9.26 6.61
C CYS A 191 9.74 -9.35 5.44
N ARG A 192 9.28 -9.94 4.33
CA ARG A 192 10.12 -10.15 3.14
C ARG A 192 10.47 -8.82 2.46
N GLN A 193 9.59 -7.84 2.58
CA GLN A 193 9.65 -6.51 2.01
C GLN A 193 10.81 -5.69 2.62
N ASP A 194 11.11 -5.91 3.90
CA ASP A 194 12.20 -5.22 4.64
C ASP A 194 13.58 -5.88 4.47
N ARG A 195 13.66 -7.04 3.81
CA ARG A 195 14.94 -7.72 3.65
C ARG A 195 15.79 -6.93 2.66
N PRO A 196 17.05 -6.59 3.01
CA PRO A 196 17.92 -5.88 2.11
C PRO A 196 18.08 -6.68 0.82
N SER A 197 17.75 -6.04 -0.30
CA SER A 197 18.07 -6.57 -1.62
C SER A 197 19.59 -6.79 -1.69
N PRO A 198 20.07 -7.97 -2.13
CA PRO A 198 21.48 -8.31 -2.03
C PRO A 198 22.34 -7.31 -2.80
N THR A 199 23.22 -6.61 -2.08
CA THR A 199 24.24 -5.73 -2.65
C THR A 199 25.34 -6.58 -3.28
N THR A 200 25.47 -6.52 -4.60
CA THR A 200 26.49 -7.24 -5.37
C THR A 200 27.88 -6.69 -5.03
N LYS A 201 28.70 -7.47 -4.31
CA LYS A 201 30.17 -7.33 -4.27
C LYS A 201 30.80 -8.57 -4.91
N PRO A 202 31.80 -8.42 -5.78
CA PRO A 202 32.40 -9.55 -6.49
C PRO A 202 33.34 -10.33 -5.57
N THR A 203 33.00 -11.58 -5.24
CA THR A 203 33.97 -12.58 -4.80
C THR A 203 33.51 -13.96 -5.26
N THR A 204 34.43 -14.63 -5.96
CA THR A 204 34.35 -15.94 -6.60
C THR A 204 34.16 -17.09 -5.61
N SER A 205 32.97 -17.71 -5.61
CA SER A 205 32.75 -19.13 -5.28
C SER A 205 31.30 -19.52 -5.66
N PRO A 206 31.02 -20.71 -6.21
CA PRO A 206 29.72 -21.03 -6.80
C PRO A 206 28.69 -21.35 -5.71
N ALA A 207 27.76 -20.41 -5.49
CA ALA A 207 26.55 -20.63 -4.70
C ALA A 207 25.42 -21.17 -5.60
N PRO A 208 24.44 -21.91 -5.02
CA PRO A 208 23.37 -22.55 -5.77
C PRO A 208 22.47 -21.51 -6.44
N THR A 209 22.17 -21.74 -7.71
CA THR A 209 21.30 -20.89 -8.54
C THR A 209 19.92 -20.72 -7.87
N PRO A 210 19.52 -19.49 -7.48
CA PRO A 210 18.15 -19.24 -7.08
C PRO A 210 17.23 -19.44 -8.30
N PRO A 211 15.97 -19.89 -8.09
CA PRO A 211 15.02 -20.06 -9.19
C PRO A 211 14.86 -18.75 -9.97
N PRO A 212 14.71 -18.81 -11.30
CA PRO A 212 14.70 -17.63 -12.15
C PRO A 212 13.57 -16.68 -11.74
N ARG A 213 13.94 -15.47 -11.31
CA ARG A 213 13.00 -14.34 -11.15
C ARG A 213 12.44 -14.00 -12.53
N PRO A 214 11.14 -13.69 -12.68
CA PRO A 214 10.63 -13.12 -13.92
C PRO A 214 11.48 -11.91 -14.33
N GLU A 215 11.96 -11.90 -15.57
CA GLU A 215 12.84 -10.85 -16.07
C GLU A 215 12.11 -9.49 -15.98
N THR A 216 12.79 -8.43 -15.56
CA THR A 216 12.23 -7.07 -15.60
C THR A 216 12.12 -6.64 -17.07
N PRO A 217 10.98 -6.08 -17.53
CA PRO A 217 10.82 -5.71 -18.93
C PRO A 217 11.75 -4.55 -19.31
N SER A 218 12.24 -4.57 -20.54
CA SER A 218 13.02 -3.46 -21.10
C SER A 218 12.12 -2.23 -21.32
N VAL A 219 12.58 -1.06 -20.89
CA VAL A 219 11.90 0.22 -21.12
C VAL A 219 12.11 0.66 -22.57
N HIS A 220 11.04 1.08 -23.25
CA HIS A 220 11.10 1.61 -24.60
C HIS A 220 10.21 2.85 -24.75
N THR A 221 10.59 3.73 -25.67
CA THR A 221 9.84 4.95 -25.98
C THR A 221 9.02 4.77 -27.24
N TYR A 222 7.69 4.87 -27.09
CA TYR A 222 6.69 4.81 -28.14
C TYR A 222 6.16 6.22 -28.43
N ASN A 223 5.92 6.52 -29.71
CA ASN A 223 5.29 7.76 -30.14
C ASN A 223 4.14 7.50 -31.13
N ILE A 224 3.10 8.32 -31.05
CA ILE A 224 2.01 8.33 -32.03
C ILE A 224 1.90 9.73 -32.60
N THR A 225 1.95 9.80 -33.92
CA THR A 225 1.84 11.04 -34.70
C THR A 225 0.56 11.02 -35.53
N ASP A 226 -0.10 12.17 -35.64
CA ASP A 226 -1.25 12.33 -36.51
C ASP A 226 -0.83 12.40 -38.00
N ALA A 227 -1.82 12.45 -38.89
CA ALA A 227 -1.59 12.57 -40.33
C ALA A 227 -0.86 13.87 -40.75
N ASN A 228 -0.85 14.88 -39.88
CA ASN A 228 -0.17 16.16 -40.08
C ASN A 228 1.28 16.13 -39.57
N GLY A 229 1.74 15.01 -39.00
CA GLY A 229 3.08 14.85 -38.41
C GLY A 229 3.22 15.41 -37.00
N THR A 230 2.11 15.80 -36.35
CA THR A 230 2.11 16.29 -34.96
C THR A 230 2.05 15.11 -34.00
N THR A 231 2.96 15.06 -33.03
CA THR A 231 2.94 14.01 -31.99
C THR A 231 1.81 14.28 -31.00
N CYS A 232 0.94 13.30 -30.80
CA CYS A 232 -0.15 13.38 -29.82
C CYS A 232 0.07 12.48 -28.61
N LEU A 233 0.95 11.48 -28.73
CA LEU A 233 1.34 10.61 -27.63
C LEU A 233 2.83 10.39 -27.67
N LEU A 234 3.46 10.56 -26.51
CA LEU A 234 4.82 10.13 -26.27
C LEU A 234 4.82 9.39 -24.93
N VAL A 235 5.28 8.15 -24.92
CA VAL A 235 5.30 7.35 -23.71
C VAL A 235 6.54 6.46 -23.68
N SER A 236 7.24 6.46 -22.56
CA SER A 236 8.39 5.61 -22.28
C SER A 236 8.03 4.68 -21.14
N MET A 237 8.02 3.37 -21.35
CA MET A 237 7.65 2.39 -20.32
C MET A 237 8.16 0.99 -20.63
N GLY A 238 8.39 0.19 -19.59
CA GLY A 238 8.52 -1.27 -19.66
C GLY A 238 7.21 -1.93 -19.27
N LEU A 239 6.79 -2.98 -19.98
CA LEU A 239 5.46 -3.58 -19.81
C LEU A 239 5.54 -5.08 -19.54
N GLN A 240 4.83 -5.53 -18.50
CA GLN A 240 4.71 -6.93 -18.12
C GLN A 240 3.24 -7.27 -17.79
N PRO A 241 2.47 -7.77 -18.75
CA PRO A 241 1.18 -8.38 -18.48
C PRO A 241 1.27 -9.56 -17.52
N ASN A 242 0.29 -9.66 -16.63
CA ASN A 242 0.10 -10.76 -15.68
C ASN A 242 -1.33 -11.26 -15.84
N VAL A 243 -1.46 -12.49 -16.32
CA VAL A 243 -2.73 -13.13 -16.71
C VAL A 243 -2.92 -14.39 -15.88
N THR A 244 -4.07 -14.51 -15.23
CA THR A 244 -4.49 -15.72 -14.52
C THR A 244 -5.47 -16.50 -15.39
N TYR A 245 -5.22 -17.79 -15.64
CA TYR A 245 -6.01 -18.62 -16.54
C TYR A 245 -6.27 -20.02 -15.97
N GLU A 246 -7.34 -20.68 -16.45
CA GLU A 246 -7.66 -22.07 -16.08
C GLU A 246 -6.90 -23.04 -17.00
N LYS A 247 -6.19 -24.01 -16.40
CA LYS A 247 -5.56 -25.12 -17.12
C LYS A 247 -6.59 -26.19 -17.50
N LYS A 248 -6.19 -27.10 -18.40
CA LYS A 248 -6.99 -28.28 -18.79
C LYS A 248 -7.35 -29.22 -17.64
N ASP A 249 -6.61 -29.19 -16.54
CA ASP A 249 -6.89 -29.95 -15.30
C ASP A 249 -7.75 -29.16 -14.28
N SER A 250 -8.37 -28.06 -14.72
CA SER A 250 -9.21 -27.16 -13.92
C SER A 250 -8.52 -26.47 -12.74
N LYS A 251 -7.18 -26.44 -12.71
CA LYS A 251 -6.43 -25.59 -11.77
C LYS A 251 -6.17 -24.23 -12.37
N MET A 252 -6.12 -23.21 -11.53
CA MET A 252 -5.69 -21.87 -11.93
C MET A 252 -4.18 -21.78 -12.04
N ALA A 253 -3.71 -21.01 -13.01
CA ALA A 253 -2.30 -20.74 -13.27
C ALA A 253 -2.11 -19.27 -13.60
N VAL A 254 -0.87 -18.80 -13.47
CA VAL A 254 -0.49 -17.43 -13.78
C VAL A 254 0.57 -17.45 -14.87
N ASP A 255 0.33 -16.70 -15.93
CA ASP A 255 1.30 -16.39 -16.97
C ASP A 255 1.73 -14.93 -16.83
N VAL A 256 3.03 -14.71 -16.69
CA VAL A 256 3.63 -13.38 -16.59
C VAL A 256 4.68 -13.28 -17.67
N PHE A 257 4.50 -12.34 -18.59
CA PHE A 257 5.37 -12.19 -19.74
C PHE A 257 5.68 -10.73 -20.03
N ASN A 258 6.84 -10.47 -20.62
CA ASN A 258 7.28 -9.12 -20.96
C ASN A 258 6.91 -8.78 -22.41
N ILE A 259 6.51 -7.53 -22.66
CA ILE A 259 6.41 -7.01 -24.02
C ILE A 259 7.82 -6.68 -24.53
N ASN A 260 8.23 -7.34 -25.62
CA ASN A 260 9.53 -7.08 -26.23
C ASN A 260 9.41 -5.97 -27.29
N PRO A 261 9.96 -4.77 -27.05
CA PRO A 261 9.81 -3.65 -27.98
C PRO A 261 10.42 -3.93 -29.37
N ASN A 262 11.47 -4.75 -29.46
CA ASN A 262 12.13 -5.07 -30.73
C ASN A 262 11.29 -5.97 -31.64
N LYS A 263 10.27 -6.63 -31.08
CA LYS A 263 9.35 -7.51 -31.80
C LYS A 263 7.89 -7.03 -31.68
N THR A 264 7.71 -5.73 -31.45
CA THR A 264 6.39 -5.11 -31.30
C THR A 264 6.14 -4.15 -32.44
N LEU A 265 5.02 -4.32 -33.13
CA LEU A 265 4.49 -3.34 -34.07
C LEU A 265 3.65 -2.31 -33.31
N VAL A 266 3.99 -1.04 -33.47
CA VAL A 266 3.30 0.08 -32.81
C VAL A 266 2.25 0.65 -33.77
N LYS A 267 1.02 0.80 -33.28
CA LYS A 267 -0.10 1.45 -33.95
C LYS A 267 -0.77 2.41 -32.97
N GLY A 268 -1.59 3.31 -33.48
CA GLY A 268 -2.33 4.22 -32.61
C GLY A 268 -3.09 5.28 -33.39
N ASN A 269 -3.81 6.12 -32.66
CA ASN A 269 -4.61 7.18 -33.23
C ASN A 269 -4.59 8.42 -32.33
N CYS A 270 -4.57 9.59 -32.95
CA CYS A 270 -4.62 10.90 -32.28
C CYS A 270 -6.02 11.55 -32.29
N THR A 271 -7.07 10.80 -32.65
CA THR A 271 -8.40 11.37 -32.90
C THR A 271 -9.19 11.59 -31.60
N SER A 272 -9.66 12.83 -31.37
CA SER A 272 -10.56 13.16 -30.25
C SER A 272 -11.83 12.26 -30.24
N PRO A 273 -12.31 11.80 -29.07
CA PRO A 273 -11.96 12.26 -27.71
C PRO A 273 -10.80 11.52 -27.03
N ALA A 274 -10.20 10.50 -27.66
CA ALA A 274 -9.21 9.65 -27.00
C ALA A 274 -8.02 9.33 -27.89
N VAL A 275 -6.82 9.32 -27.30
CA VAL A 275 -5.58 8.94 -27.98
C VAL A 275 -5.26 7.49 -27.68
N THR A 276 -4.94 6.69 -28.69
CA THR A 276 -4.68 5.26 -28.51
C THR A 276 -3.25 4.87 -28.88
N LEU A 277 -2.71 3.91 -28.14
CA LEU A 277 -1.47 3.19 -28.42
C LEU A 277 -1.78 1.70 -28.44
N GLU A 278 -1.61 1.06 -29.58
CA GLU A 278 -1.73 -0.39 -29.73
C GLU A 278 -0.34 -0.98 -29.98
N LEU A 279 0.01 -1.97 -29.17
CA LEU A 279 1.25 -2.73 -29.24
C LEU A 279 0.92 -4.16 -29.67
N GLN A 280 1.28 -4.51 -30.90
CA GLN A 280 1.14 -5.88 -31.43
C GLN A 280 2.48 -6.61 -31.28
N SER A 281 2.62 -7.40 -30.22
CA SER A 281 3.86 -8.10 -29.85
C SER A 281 3.83 -9.55 -30.34
N GLU A 282 4.88 -9.95 -31.06
CA GLU A 282 5.15 -11.33 -31.55
C GLU A 282 3.97 -12.00 -32.29
N ASN A 283 3.04 -11.21 -32.86
CA ASN A 283 1.78 -11.63 -33.51
C ASN A 283 0.81 -12.44 -32.62
N THR A 284 1.11 -12.63 -31.34
CA THR A 284 0.28 -13.39 -30.38
C THR A 284 -0.40 -12.50 -29.37
N THR A 285 0.07 -11.27 -29.19
CA THR A 285 -0.42 -10.35 -28.17
C THR A 285 -0.74 -8.99 -28.79
N SER A 286 -1.94 -8.49 -28.56
CA SER A 286 -2.32 -7.09 -28.78
C SER A 286 -2.62 -6.44 -27.43
N LEU A 287 -1.91 -5.36 -27.12
CA LEU A 287 -2.08 -4.58 -25.91
C LEU A 287 -2.36 -3.13 -26.29
N THR A 288 -3.58 -2.66 -26.03
CA THR A 288 -4.03 -1.32 -26.38
C THR A 288 -4.21 -0.48 -25.13
N PHE A 289 -3.60 0.70 -25.11
CA PHE A 289 -3.79 1.75 -24.12
C PHE A 289 -4.64 2.87 -24.74
N GLN A 290 -5.62 3.34 -23.98
CA GLN A 290 -6.47 4.47 -24.35
C GLN A 290 -6.29 5.58 -23.33
N PHE A 291 -5.88 6.75 -23.79
CA PHE A 291 -5.75 7.96 -22.99
C PHE A 291 -6.94 8.87 -23.24
N GLY A 292 -7.62 9.24 -22.17
CA GLY A 292 -8.69 10.21 -22.16
C GLY A 292 -8.21 11.54 -21.58
N MET A 293 -8.98 12.61 -21.82
CA MET A 293 -8.78 13.90 -21.17
C MET A 293 -10.07 14.39 -20.53
N ASN A 294 -9.92 15.14 -19.44
CA ASN A 294 -11.01 15.93 -18.88
C ASN A 294 -10.76 17.40 -19.26
N GLU A 295 -11.61 17.93 -20.14
CA GLU A 295 -11.49 19.30 -20.65
C GLU A 295 -11.61 20.35 -19.53
N THR A 296 -12.46 20.10 -18.52
CA THR A 296 -12.68 21.01 -17.40
C THR A 296 -11.45 21.15 -16.51
N THR A 297 -10.76 20.03 -16.22
CA THR A 297 -9.56 20.04 -15.36
C THR A 297 -8.27 20.14 -16.14
N THR A 298 -8.32 20.09 -17.48
CA THR A 298 -7.17 20.06 -18.38
C THR A 298 -6.16 18.95 -18.04
N LYS A 299 -6.65 17.80 -17.56
CA LYS A 299 -5.82 16.63 -17.21
C LYS A 299 -6.08 15.48 -18.16
N PHE A 300 -5.02 14.84 -18.62
CA PHE A 300 -5.11 13.55 -19.29
C PHE A 300 -4.92 12.41 -18.29
N PHE A 301 -5.41 11.22 -18.61
CA PHE A 301 -5.24 10.01 -17.82
C PHE A 301 -5.35 8.79 -18.72
N LEU A 302 -4.75 7.67 -18.30
CA LEU A 302 -5.01 6.37 -18.87
C LEU A 302 -6.44 5.94 -18.53
N GLU A 303 -7.31 5.99 -19.53
CA GLU A 303 -8.74 5.70 -19.45
C GLU A 303 -9.03 4.20 -19.64
N GLY A 304 -8.24 3.53 -20.47
CA GLY A 304 -8.47 2.12 -20.74
C GLY A 304 -7.26 1.32 -21.14
N ILE A 305 -7.35 0.02 -20.86
CA ILE A 305 -6.43 -1.01 -21.33
C ILE A 305 -7.27 -2.15 -21.92
N HIS A 306 -6.90 -2.62 -23.11
CA HIS A 306 -7.40 -3.87 -23.69
C HIS A 306 -6.24 -4.79 -24.01
N LEU A 307 -6.20 -5.96 -23.37
CA LEU A 307 -5.23 -7.02 -23.63
C LEU A 307 -5.93 -8.19 -24.30
N ARG A 308 -5.39 -8.62 -25.44
CA ARG A 308 -5.71 -9.89 -26.08
C ARG A 308 -4.43 -10.66 -26.31
N THR A 309 -4.31 -11.88 -25.78
CA THR A 309 -3.09 -12.68 -25.90
C THR A 309 -3.37 -14.16 -26.09
N ALA A 310 -2.50 -14.87 -26.81
CA ALA A 310 -2.52 -16.33 -26.80
C ALA A 310 -2.07 -16.85 -25.42
N LEU A 311 -2.73 -17.90 -24.92
CA LEU A 311 -2.38 -18.55 -23.67
C LEU A 311 -1.42 -19.73 -23.89
N PRO A 312 -0.68 -20.17 -22.85
CA PRO A 312 0.17 -21.34 -22.94
C PRO A 312 -0.60 -22.62 -23.32
N PRO A 313 0.04 -23.65 -23.91
CA PRO A 313 -0.65 -24.85 -24.42
C PRO A 313 -1.41 -25.69 -23.38
N ASP A 314 -1.11 -25.51 -22.09
CA ASP A 314 -1.77 -26.20 -20.97
C ASP A 314 -3.07 -25.50 -20.52
N ALA A 315 -3.33 -24.31 -21.05
CA ALA A 315 -4.58 -23.58 -20.85
C ALA A 315 -5.77 -24.33 -21.46
N LYS A 316 -6.92 -24.19 -20.81
CA LYS A 316 -8.21 -24.69 -21.30
C LYS A 316 -8.69 -23.91 -22.52
N GLU A 317 -8.53 -22.59 -22.47
CA GLU A 317 -8.81 -21.68 -23.58
C GLU A 317 -7.52 -21.32 -24.33
N MET A 318 -7.62 -21.10 -25.64
CA MET A 318 -6.46 -20.75 -26.47
C MET A 318 -6.09 -19.25 -26.39
N TRP A 319 -7.09 -18.40 -26.16
CA TRP A 319 -6.94 -16.94 -26.16
C TRP A 319 -7.49 -16.36 -24.87
N PHE A 320 -6.80 -15.35 -24.36
CA PHE A 320 -7.23 -14.51 -23.26
C PHE A 320 -7.60 -13.13 -23.79
N ASP A 321 -8.71 -12.58 -23.31
CA ASP A 321 -9.19 -11.24 -23.68
C ASP A 321 -9.71 -10.53 -22.42
N ALA A 322 -9.18 -9.34 -22.15
CA ALA A 322 -9.52 -8.56 -20.97
C ALA A 322 -9.45 -7.06 -21.30
N ALA A 323 -10.53 -6.34 -21.02
CA ALA A 323 -10.60 -4.90 -21.24
C ALA A 323 -11.14 -4.17 -20.01
N ASN A 324 -10.66 -2.95 -19.81
CA ASN A 324 -11.19 -1.97 -18.86
C ASN A 324 -11.13 -0.59 -19.52
N THR A 325 -12.23 0.15 -19.48
CA THR A 325 -12.37 1.47 -20.11
C THR A 325 -12.78 2.55 -19.10
N SER A 326 -12.53 2.32 -17.82
CA SER A 326 -12.90 3.24 -16.73
C SER A 326 -11.74 3.45 -15.75
N LEU A 327 -10.51 3.41 -16.27
CA LEU A 327 -9.29 3.66 -15.53
C LEU A 327 -9.05 5.18 -15.36
N LYS A 328 -8.26 5.52 -14.33
CA LYS A 328 -7.82 6.89 -13.99
C LYS A 328 -6.34 6.91 -13.63
N ALA A 329 -5.53 6.06 -14.28
CA ALA A 329 -4.10 5.92 -13.98
C ALA A 329 -3.26 6.93 -14.77
N LEU A 330 -1.96 7.06 -14.45
CA LEU A 330 -0.98 7.87 -15.21
C LEU A 330 -1.45 9.32 -15.47
N GLN A 331 -2.09 9.93 -14.49
CA GLN A 331 -2.75 11.22 -14.65
C GLN A 331 -1.77 12.39 -14.54
N ALA A 332 -1.80 13.31 -15.50
CA ALA A 332 -1.06 14.58 -15.44
C ALA A 332 -1.77 15.71 -16.21
N THR A 333 -1.31 16.93 -16.01
CA THR A 333 -1.82 18.11 -16.74
C THR A 333 -1.45 18.04 -18.23
N VAL A 334 -2.37 18.40 -19.12
CA VAL A 334 -2.12 18.44 -20.56
C VAL A 334 -0.99 19.44 -20.86
N GLY A 335 0.04 18.97 -21.58
CA GLY A 335 1.28 19.70 -21.84
C GLY A 335 2.45 19.33 -20.91
N ASN A 336 2.15 18.71 -19.77
CA ASN A 336 3.14 18.09 -18.89
C ASN A 336 3.25 16.58 -19.17
N SER A 337 4.27 15.94 -18.60
CA SER A 337 4.47 14.49 -18.64
C SER A 337 4.32 13.89 -17.25
N TYR A 338 3.54 12.83 -17.12
CA TYR A 338 3.51 11.99 -15.93
C TYR A 338 4.80 11.17 -15.86
N ARG A 339 5.45 11.05 -14.70
CA ARG A 339 6.62 10.18 -14.52
C ARG A 339 6.54 9.35 -13.23
N CYS A 340 6.81 8.05 -13.32
CA CYS A 340 6.93 7.16 -12.18
C CYS A 340 8.04 6.13 -12.42
N ASN A 341 9.08 6.13 -11.60
CA ASN A 341 10.19 5.19 -11.68
C ASN A 341 9.84 3.88 -10.95
N THR A 342 9.03 3.97 -9.89
CA THR A 342 8.48 2.82 -9.17
C THR A 342 7.52 2.00 -10.05
N GLU A 343 7.52 0.68 -9.90
CA GLU A 343 6.61 -0.22 -10.62
C GLU A 343 5.15 0.08 -10.25
N GLU A 344 4.31 0.32 -11.26
CA GLU A 344 2.88 0.55 -11.10
C GLU A 344 2.09 -0.61 -11.73
N SER A 345 1.28 -1.29 -10.92
CA SER A 345 0.45 -2.41 -11.38
C SER A 345 -0.98 -1.95 -11.65
N VAL A 346 -1.33 -1.81 -12.93
CA VAL A 346 -2.68 -1.39 -13.36
C VAL A 346 -3.56 -2.61 -13.55
N ARG A 347 -4.61 -2.73 -12.73
CA ARG A 347 -5.57 -3.84 -12.81
C ARG A 347 -6.57 -3.61 -13.95
N VAL A 348 -6.60 -4.54 -14.91
CA VAL A 348 -7.56 -4.51 -16.03
C VAL A 348 -8.83 -5.23 -15.60
N THR A 349 -8.72 -6.50 -15.21
CA THR A 349 -9.85 -7.32 -14.73
C THR A 349 -9.44 -8.07 -13.46
N LYS A 350 -10.30 -8.97 -12.97
CA LYS A 350 -9.97 -9.77 -11.80
C LYS A 350 -8.78 -10.71 -12.03
N ASP A 351 -8.65 -11.17 -13.27
CA ASP A 351 -7.69 -12.18 -13.73
C ASP A 351 -6.57 -11.57 -14.60
N CYS A 352 -6.50 -10.24 -14.71
CA CYS A 352 -5.51 -9.54 -15.54
C CYS A 352 -5.04 -8.23 -14.88
N SER A 353 -3.73 -8.06 -14.80
CA SER A 353 -3.08 -6.77 -14.52
C SER A 353 -1.93 -6.53 -15.49
N VAL A 354 -1.59 -5.26 -15.69
CA VAL A 354 -0.40 -4.87 -16.47
C VAL A 354 0.53 -4.13 -15.52
N ASN A 355 1.70 -4.71 -15.30
CA ASN A 355 2.76 -4.06 -14.53
C ASN A 355 3.54 -3.13 -15.47
N ILE A 356 3.63 -1.86 -15.09
CA ILE A 356 4.27 -0.80 -15.84
C ILE A 356 5.52 -0.36 -15.06
N PHE A 357 6.68 -0.46 -15.71
CA PHE A 357 7.98 -0.17 -15.13
C PHE A 357 8.53 1.12 -15.71
N THR A 358 8.98 2.02 -14.83
CA THR A 358 9.67 3.26 -15.22
C THR A 358 8.95 4.01 -16.33
N VAL A 359 7.73 4.46 -16.01
CA VAL A 359 6.84 5.14 -16.95
C VAL A 359 7.13 6.63 -17.00
N GLN A 360 7.16 7.18 -18.21
CA GLN A 360 6.97 8.60 -18.46
C GLN A 360 5.99 8.76 -19.63
N ALA A 361 4.83 9.38 -19.40
CA ALA A 361 3.74 9.44 -20.36
C ALA A 361 3.25 10.87 -20.58
N GLN A 362 2.95 11.23 -21.82
CA GLN A 362 2.34 12.50 -22.18
C GLN A 362 1.40 12.30 -23.36
N ALA A 363 0.15 12.74 -23.22
CA ALA A 363 -0.90 12.59 -24.22
C ALA A 363 -1.50 13.94 -24.63
N PHE A 364 -2.19 13.95 -25.78
CA PHE A 364 -2.90 15.05 -26.43
C PHE A 364 -2.01 16.20 -26.94
N ARG A 365 -1.14 16.76 -26.11
CA ARG A 365 -0.28 17.90 -26.46
C ARG A 365 1.18 17.56 -26.20
N VAL A 366 1.91 17.18 -27.25
CA VAL A 366 3.36 16.95 -27.23
C VAL A 366 4.06 17.96 -28.14
N GLU A 367 4.86 18.85 -27.58
CA GLU A 367 5.55 19.90 -28.34
C GLU A 367 6.98 19.47 -28.70
N GLY A 368 7.36 19.63 -29.96
CA GLY A 368 8.72 19.34 -30.42
C GLY A 368 9.17 17.87 -30.31
N GLY A 369 8.22 16.94 -30.17
CA GLY A 369 8.51 15.50 -30.04
C GLY A 369 9.26 15.12 -28.75
N LYS A 370 9.14 15.95 -27.72
CA LYS A 370 9.81 15.76 -26.42
C LYS A 370 8.80 15.83 -25.28
N PHE A 371 9.15 15.21 -24.16
CA PHE A 371 8.37 15.38 -22.93
C PHE A 371 8.43 16.83 -22.46
N GLY A 372 7.28 17.34 -22.02
CA GLY A 372 7.14 18.60 -21.32
C GLY A 372 7.57 18.49 -19.85
N PRO A 373 7.21 19.49 -19.01
CA PRO A 373 7.50 19.49 -17.59
C PRO A 373 7.01 18.20 -16.90
N VAL A 374 7.75 17.71 -15.90
CA VAL A 374 7.46 16.43 -15.26
C VAL A 374 6.54 16.63 -14.05
N GLU A 375 5.47 15.83 -13.98
CA GLU A 375 4.66 15.59 -12.79
C GLU A 375 4.99 14.17 -12.27
N GLU A 376 5.67 14.11 -11.13
CA GLU A 376 6.07 12.82 -10.54
C GLU A 376 4.90 12.14 -9.81
N CYS A 377 4.91 10.81 -9.83
CA CYS A 377 3.95 10.02 -9.09
C CYS A 377 4.20 10.11 -7.58
N GLN A 378 3.13 9.98 -6.81
CA GLN A 378 3.19 9.98 -5.34
C GLN A 378 4.07 8.84 -4.77
N LEU A 379 4.18 7.72 -5.50
CA LEU A 379 5.03 6.60 -5.13
C LEU A 379 6.52 6.97 -5.07
N ASP A 380 7.00 7.77 -6.03
CA ASP A 380 8.39 8.23 -6.09
C ASP A 380 8.68 9.33 -5.06
N GLU A 381 7.72 10.23 -4.83
CA GLU A 381 7.84 11.31 -3.83
C GLU A 381 8.03 10.74 -2.41
N ASN A 382 7.27 9.70 -2.06
CA ASN A 382 7.39 9.03 -0.76
C ASN A 382 8.74 8.31 -0.57
N ASN A 383 9.31 7.74 -1.62
CA ASN A 383 10.57 7.01 -1.54
C ASN A 383 11.77 7.95 -1.30
N MET A 384 11.69 9.22 -1.74
CA MET A 384 12.75 10.22 -1.54
C MET A 384 12.56 11.08 -0.28
N LEU A 385 11.32 11.38 0.13
CA LEU A 385 11.05 12.22 1.30
C LEU A 385 11.44 11.56 2.63
N ILE A 386 11.14 10.26 2.79
CA ILE A 386 11.35 9.55 4.06
C ILE A 386 12.84 9.55 4.46
N PRO A 387 13.81 9.20 3.59
CA PRO A 387 15.23 9.25 3.93
C PRO A 387 15.74 10.66 4.31
N ILE A 388 15.24 11.71 3.65
CA ILE A 388 15.68 13.09 3.90
C ILE A 388 15.22 13.56 5.28
N ALA A 389 13.96 13.28 5.63
CA ALA A 389 13.40 13.65 6.93
C ALA A 389 14.16 12.95 8.09
N VAL A 390 14.46 11.66 7.94
CA VAL A 390 15.25 10.89 8.92
C VAL A 390 16.68 11.45 9.04
N GLY A 391 17.31 11.79 7.91
CA GLY A 391 18.65 12.40 7.89
C GLY A 391 18.71 13.75 8.63
N ALA A 392 17.71 14.62 8.39
CA ALA A 392 17.63 15.92 9.05
C ALA A 392 17.41 15.78 10.57
N ALA A 393 16.56 14.84 11.00
CA ALA A 393 16.30 14.57 12.41
C ALA A 393 17.57 14.06 13.13
N LEU A 394 18.31 13.14 12.51
CA LEU A 394 19.57 12.63 13.07
C LEU A 394 20.63 13.74 13.17
N ALA A 395 20.78 14.58 12.15
CA ALA A 395 21.72 15.70 12.19
C ALA A 395 21.36 16.72 13.29
N GLY A 396 20.08 17.03 13.45
CA GLY A 396 19.58 17.89 14.52
C GLY A 396 19.87 17.35 15.91
N LEU A 397 19.65 16.05 16.13
CA LEU A 397 19.92 15.39 17.41
C LEU A 397 21.42 15.42 17.75
N VAL A 398 22.29 15.16 16.78
CA VAL A 398 23.75 15.24 16.98
C VAL A 398 24.17 16.67 17.35
N LEU A 399 23.63 17.69 16.69
CA LEU A 399 23.92 19.09 17.00
C LEU A 399 23.51 19.44 18.45
N ILE A 400 22.32 19.01 18.89
CA ILE A 400 21.83 19.25 20.24
C ILE A 400 22.75 18.60 21.28
N VAL A 401 23.17 17.36 21.05
CA VAL A 401 24.10 16.63 21.94
C VAL A 401 25.46 17.36 22.03
N LEU A 402 26.00 17.85 20.91
CA LEU A 402 27.25 18.61 20.89
C LEU A 402 27.13 19.92 21.68
N ILE A 403 26.04 20.66 21.51
CA ILE A 403 25.80 21.90 22.26
C ILE A 403 25.71 21.61 23.77
N ALA A 404 24.94 20.59 24.16
CA ALA A 404 24.82 20.18 25.56
C ALA A 404 26.17 19.77 26.16
N TYR A 405 26.98 19.02 25.40
CA TYR A 405 28.33 18.63 25.81
C TYR A 405 29.26 19.84 26.01
N LEU A 406 29.25 20.80 25.08
CA LEU A 406 30.07 22.01 25.19
C LEU A 406 29.68 22.87 26.42
N ILE A 407 28.37 22.99 26.70
CA ILE A 407 27.87 23.68 27.90
C ILE A 407 28.28 22.93 29.17
N GLY A 408 28.13 21.60 29.20
CA GLY A 408 28.52 20.76 30.33
C GLY A 408 30.02 20.81 30.61
N ARG A 409 30.85 20.76 29.57
CA ARG A 409 32.31 20.91 29.67
C ARG A 409 32.70 22.29 30.19
N LYS A 410 32.04 23.36 29.74
CA LYS A 410 32.31 24.73 30.22
C LYS A 410 32.00 24.89 31.70
N ARG A 411 31.00 24.18 32.25
CA ARG A 411 30.68 24.20 33.68
C ARG A 411 31.60 23.34 34.55
N SER A 412 32.17 22.25 34.03
CA SER A 412 33.07 21.38 34.81
C SER A 412 34.44 21.98 35.15
N HIS A 413 34.87 23.08 34.50
CA HIS A 413 36.15 23.73 34.80
C HIS A 413 36.10 24.78 35.93
N ALA A 414 34.95 24.99 36.59
CA ALA A 414 34.77 26.06 37.59
C ALA A 414 34.76 25.59 39.06
N GLY A 415 35.29 24.41 39.39
CA GLY A 415 35.18 23.85 40.74
C GLY A 415 36.37 23.01 41.20
N TYR A 416 37.50 23.64 41.47
CA TYR A 416 38.47 23.11 42.43
C TYR A 416 39.04 24.28 43.24
N GLN A 417 38.43 24.55 44.40
CA GLN A 417 39.14 25.23 45.49
C GLN A 417 39.64 24.16 46.45
N THR A 418 40.96 24.12 46.57
CA THR A 418 41.74 23.35 47.55
C THR A 418 41.38 23.76 48.97
N ILE A 419 41.13 22.77 49.84
CA ILE A 419 41.24 22.91 51.30
C ILE A 419 42.56 22.30 51.72
#